data_AF-A0A3D4XGW1-F1
#
_entry.id   AF-A0A3D4XGW1-F1
#
_cell.length_a   1.000
_cell.length_b   1.000
_cell.length_c   1.000
_cell.angle_alpha   90.00
_cell.angle_beta   90.00
_cell.angle_gamma   90.00
#
_symmetry.space_group_name_H-M   'P 1'
#
loop_
_entity.id
_entity.type
_entity.pdbx_description
1 polymer ?
#
loop_
_entity_poly.entity_id
_entity_poly.type
_entity_poly.pdbx_seq_one_letter_code
_entity_poly.pdbx_strand_id
1 'polypeptide(L)'
;MLLAENRNIKANFTLVSNISDGFIPYISVLKNGSETVNNEAYKYASESAFNKIWTSYFSSKFNSYSKDQMDIIATLKDFKLREQAATSIGMSLLTGNSKVNVEAIATIHVLVNYHGKDYENQFEIIASDYNESQQMKSGNNYYVVNQNNPTQQKAKLLESCLNKSIIQFENFLRSVMLAHKEKE
;
A
#
# COMPACT_ATOMS: atom_id res chain seq x y z
N MET A 1 0.33 5.29 16.43
CA MET A 1 -1.14 5.51 16.53
C MET A 1 -1.40 6.98 16.26
N LEU A 2 -1.95 7.32 15.08
CA LEU A 2 -2.32 8.71 14.75
C LEU A 2 -3.56 9.10 15.56
N LEU A 3 -3.33 9.80 16.68
CA LEU A 3 -4.35 10.56 17.39
C LEU A 3 -4.95 11.54 16.37
N ALA A 4 -6.16 11.29 15.90
CA ALA A 4 -6.86 12.25 15.05
C ALA A 4 -8.27 12.45 15.58
N GLU A 5 -8.73 13.69 15.45
CA GLU A 5 -10.01 14.21 15.93
C GLU A 5 -11.17 13.33 15.49
N ASN A 6 -12.04 12.99 16.45
CA ASN A 6 -13.26 12.24 16.21
C ASN A 6 -14.23 13.14 15.43
N ARG A 7 -14.62 12.74 14.21
CA ARG A 7 -15.57 13.50 13.41
C ARG A 7 -16.97 13.23 13.92
N ASN A 8 -17.74 14.29 14.19
CA ASN A 8 -19.15 14.16 14.56
C ASN A 8 -20.05 13.88 13.33
N ILE A 9 -19.69 12.89 12.53
CA ILE A 9 -20.42 12.41 11.36
C ILE A 9 -20.36 10.88 11.39
N LYS A 10 -21.46 10.23 11.04
CA LYS A 10 -21.55 8.79 10.90
C LYS A 10 -21.07 8.38 9.52
N ALA A 11 -20.14 7.43 9.45
CA ALA A 11 -19.73 6.81 8.19
C ALA A 11 -20.35 5.41 8.09
N ASN A 12 -21.28 5.20 7.16
CA ASN A 12 -21.68 3.87 6.74
C ASN A 12 -20.71 3.45 5.62
N PHE A 13 -19.90 2.42 5.86
CA PHE A 13 -18.85 2.05 4.90
C PHE A 13 -19.00 0.62 4.40
N THR A 14 -18.67 0.41 3.13
CA THR A 14 -18.51 -0.90 2.51
C THR A 14 -17.08 -1.01 1.98
N LEU A 15 -16.41 -2.11 2.33
CA LEU A 15 -15.06 -2.41 1.85
C LEU A 15 -15.15 -3.54 0.83
N VAL A 16 -14.54 -3.33 -0.34
CA VAL A 16 -14.49 -4.31 -1.41
C VAL A 16 -13.03 -4.55 -1.78
N SER A 17 -12.61 -5.81 -1.85
CA SER A 17 -11.30 -6.16 -2.38
C SER A 17 -11.45 -6.94 -3.67
N ASN A 18 -10.88 -6.43 -4.76
CA ASN A 18 -10.73 -7.20 -6.00
C ASN A 18 -9.50 -8.12 -5.96
N ILE A 19 -8.67 -7.98 -4.92
CA ILE A 19 -7.46 -8.77 -4.69
C ILE A 19 -7.69 -9.65 -3.48
N SER A 20 -7.88 -10.96 -3.70
CA SER A 20 -8.07 -11.92 -2.62
C SER A 20 -6.79 -12.14 -1.81
N ASP A 21 -6.93 -12.72 -0.63
CA ASP A 21 -5.78 -13.29 0.07
C ASP A 21 -5.11 -14.37 -0.78
N GLY A 22 -3.79 -14.35 -0.88
CA GLY A 22 -3.06 -15.29 -1.72
C GLY A 22 -1.83 -14.67 -2.37
N PHE A 23 -1.51 -15.15 -3.57
CA PHE A 23 -0.38 -14.59 -4.29
C PHE A 23 -0.71 -13.21 -4.87
N ILE A 24 0.25 -12.30 -4.79
CA ILE A 24 0.18 -10.99 -5.44
C ILE A 24 1.21 -10.90 -6.56
N PRO A 25 0.95 -10.08 -7.60
CA PRO A 25 1.94 -9.83 -8.65
C PRO A 25 3.24 -9.28 -8.08
N TYR A 26 4.34 -9.92 -8.46
CA TYR A 26 5.70 -9.50 -8.15
C TYR A 26 6.44 -9.19 -9.45
N ILE A 27 6.75 -7.91 -9.66
CA ILE A 27 7.38 -7.41 -10.88
C ILE A 27 8.86 -7.18 -10.59
N SER A 28 9.74 -7.96 -11.21
CA SER A 28 11.18 -7.70 -11.18
C SER A 28 11.61 -6.92 -12.42
N VAL A 29 12.28 -5.80 -12.21
CA VAL A 29 12.79 -4.92 -13.27
C VAL A 29 14.30 -4.92 -13.22
N LEU A 30 14.93 -5.41 -14.29
CA LEU A 30 16.37 -5.34 -14.46
C LEU A 30 16.82 -3.91 -14.76
N LYS A 31 18.11 -3.61 -14.53
CA LYS A 31 18.68 -2.27 -14.77
C LYS A 31 18.51 -1.77 -16.21
N ASN A 32 18.41 -2.67 -17.18
CA ASN A 32 18.15 -2.36 -18.59
C ASN A 32 16.66 -2.11 -18.90
N GLY A 33 15.77 -2.16 -17.89
CA GLY A 33 14.33 -1.96 -18.02
C GLY A 33 13.54 -3.22 -18.39
N SER A 34 14.19 -4.37 -18.56
CA SER A 34 13.47 -5.63 -18.80
C SER A 34 12.66 -6.04 -17.57
N GLU A 35 11.36 -6.24 -17.75
CA GLU A 35 10.44 -6.61 -16.67
C GLU A 35 10.04 -8.08 -16.76
N THR A 36 10.01 -8.75 -15.61
CA THR A 36 9.47 -10.09 -15.45
C THR A 36 8.39 -10.04 -14.38
N VAL A 37 7.18 -10.48 -14.73
CA VAL A 37 6.07 -10.57 -13.78
C VAL A 37 5.97 -12.01 -13.27
N ASN A 38 5.94 -12.16 -11.95
CA ASN A 38 5.72 -13.44 -11.29
C ASN A 38 4.49 -13.34 -10.38
N ASN A 39 3.45 -14.08 -10.71
CA ASN A 39 2.18 -14.09 -9.97
C ASN A 39 2.12 -15.16 -8.88
N GLU A 40 3.21 -15.88 -8.63
CA GLU A 40 3.30 -16.99 -7.67
C GLU A 40 4.47 -16.83 -6.69
N ALA A 41 5.22 -15.72 -6.76
CA ALA A 41 6.42 -15.53 -5.95
C ALA A 41 6.12 -15.15 -4.50
N TYR A 42 5.04 -14.40 -4.25
CA TYR A 42 4.82 -13.77 -2.95
C TYR A 42 3.37 -13.88 -2.50
N LYS A 43 3.15 -14.48 -1.31
CA LYS A 43 1.84 -14.57 -0.67
C LYS A 43 1.65 -13.43 0.31
N TYR A 44 0.48 -12.81 0.25
CA TYR A 44 0.06 -11.80 1.20
C TYR A 44 -1.46 -11.90 1.44
N ALA A 45 -1.88 -11.63 2.67
CA ALA A 45 -3.29 -11.59 3.04
C ALA A 45 -3.87 -10.21 2.68
N SER A 46 -3.94 -9.91 1.38
CA SER A 46 -4.29 -8.60 0.81
C SER A 46 -5.67 -8.11 1.25
N GLU A 47 -6.69 -8.95 1.08
CA GLU A 47 -8.08 -8.63 1.42
C GLU A 47 -8.22 -8.47 2.93
N SER A 48 -7.67 -9.42 3.69
CA SER A 48 -7.70 -9.38 5.15
C SER A 48 -6.99 -8.14 5.71
N ALA A 49 -5.82 -7.79 5.17
CA ALA A 49 -5.06 -6.62 5.58
C ALA A 49 -5.80 -5.32 5.25
N PHE A 50 -6.33 -5.21 4.02
CA PHE A 50 -7.14 -4.07 3.59
C PHE A 50 -8.35 -3.87 4.49
N ASN A 51 -9.16 -4.92 4.66
CA ASN A 51 -10.37 -4.89 5.48
C ASN A 51 -10.04 -4.52 6.92
N LYS A 52 -8.98 -5.10 7.51
CA LYS A 52 -8.57 -4.79 8.89
C LYS A 52 -8.16 -3.33 9.06
N ILE A 53 -7.30 -2.82 8.17
CA ILE A 53 -6.76 -1.46 8.25
C ILE A 53 -7.87 -0.42 8.07
N TRP A 54 -8.70 -0.58 7.04
CA TRP A 54 -9.79 0.36 6.73
C TRP A 54 -10.94 0.29 7.73
N THR A 55 -11.29 -0.90 8.24
CA THR A 55 -12.28 -1.03 9.33
C THR A 55 -11.78 -0.32 10.58
N SER A 56 -10.52 -0.54 10.97
CA SER A 56 -9.93 0.12 12.14
C SER A 56 -9.95 1.64 12.00
N TYR A 57 -9.70 2.15 10.80
CA TYR A 57 -9.82 3.58 10.50
C TYR A 57 -11.26 4.09 10.70
N PHE A 58 -12.25 3.51 10.03
CA PHE A 58 -13.64 3.99 10.11
C PHE A 58 -14.21 3.89 11.53
N SER A 59 -13.94 2.79 12.23
CA SER A 59 -14.40 2.59 13.60
C SER A 59 -13.77 3.57 14.61
N SER A 60 -12.60 4.14 14.31
CA SER A 60 -11.90 5.06 15.22
C SER A 60 -12.10 6.54 14.91
N LYS A 61 -12.42 6.90 13.66
CA LYS A 61 -12.50 8.31 13.22
C LYS A 61 -13.90 8.90 13.17
N PHE A 62 -14.94 8.07 13.16
CA PHE A 62 -16.32 8.52 12.95
C PHE A 62 -17.21 8.19 14.14
N ASN A 63 -18.12 9.12 14.45
CA ASN A 63 -19.11 8.94 15.48
C ASN A 63 -20.32 8.16 14.93
N SER A 64 -20.48 6.90 15.35
CA SER A 64 -21.61 6.05 14.96
C SER A 64 -22.99 6.58 15.37
N TYR A 65 -23.04 7.51 16.33
CA TYR A 65 -24.27 8.11 16.86
C TYR A 65 -24.58 9.50 16.28
N SER A 66 -23.79 10.01 15.33
CA SER A 66 -24.11 11.30 14.71
C SER A 66 -25.37 11.21 13.87
N LYS A 67 -26.11 12.34 13.82
CA LYS A 67 -27.27 12.51 12.94
C LYS A 67 -26.84 12.80 11.49
N ASP A 68 -25.70 13.46 11.32
CA ASP A 68 -25.11 13.67 10.00
C ASP A 68 -24.43 12.38 9.56
N GLN A 69 -24.61 12.01 8.29
CA GLN A 69 -24.15 10.72 7.77
C GLN A 69 -23.58 10.82 6.36
N MET A 70 -22.66 9.91 6.05
CA MET A 70 -22.14 9.66 4.72
C MET A 70 -22.09 8.16 4.45
N ASP A 71 -22.30 7.81 3.18
CA ASP A 71 -22.11 6.45 2.69
C ASP A 71 -20.81 6.39 1.89
N ILE A 72 -19.95 5.42 2.21
CA ILE A 72 -18.61 5.30 1.63
C ILE A 72 -18.43 3.88 1.10
N ILE A 73 -17.92 3.77 -0.13
CA ILE A 73 -17.45 2.51 -0.69
C ILE A 73 -15.97 2.68 -0.99
N ALA A 74 -15.14 1.85 -0.37
CA ALA A 74 -13.70 1.79 -0.64
C ALA A 74 -13.34 0.47 -1.28
N THR A 75 -12.68 0.52 -2.45
CA THR A 75 -12.33 -0.65 -3.25
C THR A 75 -10.83 -0.75 -3.43
N LEU A 76 -10.23 -1.86 -3.01
CA LEU A 76 -8.86 -2.23 -3.41
C LEU A 76 -8.91 -2.81 -4.83
N LYS A 77 -8.47 -2.02 -5.82
CA LYS A 77 -8.52 -2.39 -7.25
C LYS A 77 -7.30 -3.17 -7.71
N ASP A 78 -6.11 -2.74 -7.31
CA ASP A 78 -4.84 -3.36 -7.68
C ASP A 78 -3.89 -3.33 -6.48
N PHE A 79 -3.06 -4.38 -6.34
CA PHE A 79 -2.06 -4.47 -5.30
C PHE A 79 -0.90 -5.36 -5.71
N LYS A 80 0.30 -4.79 -5.77
CA LYS A 80 1.48 -5.46 -6.32
C LYS A 80 2.77 -5.02 -5.65
N LEU A 81 3.79 -5.86 -5.80
CA LEU A 81 5.18 -5.55 -5.47
C LEU A 81 5.99 -5.33 -6.74
N ARG A 82 6.88 -4.36 -6.71
CA ARG A 82 7.87 -4.11 -7.76
C ARG A 82 9.26 -4.08 -7.14
N GLU A 83 10.22 -4.76 -7.75
CA GLU A 83 11.62 -4.74 -7.35
C GLU A 83 12.45 -4.28 -8.55
N GLN A 84 13.13 -3.14 -8.40
CA GLN A 84 13.96 -2.56 -9.46
C GLN A 84 15.43 -2.69 -9.11
N ALA A 85 16.18 -3.37 -9.96
CA ALA A 85 17.62 -3.54 -9.81
C ALA A 85 18.37 -2.22 -10.09
N ALA A 86 19.13 -1.76 -9.09
CA ALA A 86 20.03 -0.62 -9.22
C ALA A 86 21.43 -1.02 -9.71
N THR A 87 21.85 -2.26 -9.44
CA THR A 87 23.07 -2.90 -9.97
C THR A 87 22.77 -3.70 -11.23
N SER A 88 23.70 -3.71 -12.19
CA SER A 88 23.60 -4.59 -13.35
C SER A 88 23.94 -6.03 -12.98
N ILE A 89 23.42 -7.00 -13.74
CA ILE A 89 23.73 -8.43 -13.55
C ILE A 89 25.25 -8.67 -13.59
N GLY A 90 25.96 -8.06 -14.55
CA GLY A 90 27.42 -8.18 -14.65
C GLY A 90 28.16 -7.67 -13.42
N MET A 91 27.74 -6.53 -12.86
CA MET A 91 28.35 -6.00 -11.64
C MET A 91 28.08 -6.90 -10.42
N SER A 92 26.88 -7.46 -10.34
CA SER A 92 26.51 -8.39 -9.27
C SER A 92 27.26 -9.72 -9.37
N LEU A 93 27.50 -10.25 -10.58
CA LEU A 93 28.36 -11.42 -10.79
C LEU A 93 29.83 -11.14 -10.42
N LEU A 94 30.33 -9.94 -10.72
CA LEU A 94 31.72 -9.56 -10.44
C LEU A 94 31.99 -9.28 -8.95
N THR A 95 31.02 -8.69 -8.25
CA THR A 95 31.23 -8.21 -6.87
C THR A 95 30.49 -9.02 -5.82
N GLY A 96 29.57 -9.90 -6.20
CA GLY A 96 28.67 -10.59 -5.28
C GLY A 96 27.63 -9.67 -4.62
N ASN A 97 27.64 -8.37 -4.95
CA ASN A 97 26.77 -7.37 -4.35
C ASN A 97 25.56 -7.08 -5.24
N SER A 98 24.39 -6.91 -4.63
CA SER A 98 23.16 -6.53 -5.33
C SER A 98 22.49 -5.38 -4.61
N LYS A 99 21.95 -4.44 -5.37
CA LYS A 99 21.21 -3.28 -4.87
C LYS A 99 19.86 -3.23 -5.57
N VAL A 100 18.79 -3.17 -4.80
CA VAL A 100 17.43 -3.16 -5.31
C VAL A 100 16.59 -2.11 -4.59
N ASN A 101 15.69 -1.47 -5.32
CA ASN A 101 14.60 -0.69 -4.77
C ASN A 101 13.34 -1.54 -4.80
N VAL A 102 12.68 -1.71 -3.66
CA VAL A 102 11.44 -2.47 -3.53
C VAL A 102 10.29 -1.50 -3.29
N GLU A 103 9.22 -1.65 -4.06
CA GLU A 103 8.02 -0.82 -4.00
C GLU A 103 6.79 -1.72 -3.79
N ALA A 104 5.90 -1.31 -2.90
CA ALA A 104 4.52 -1.76 -2.84
C ALA A 104 3.64 -0.70 -3.48
N ILE A 105 2.76 -1.14 -4.37
CA ILE A 105 1.88 -0.26 -5.15
C ILE A 105 0.45 -0.73 -4.95
N ALA A 106 -0.43 0.17 -4.51
CA ALA A 106 -1.86 -0.09 -4.35
C ALA A 106 -2.67 0.93 -5.13
N THR A 107 -3.72 0.49 -5.82
CA THR A 107 -4.73 1.38 -6.39
C THR A 107 -6.02 1.26 -5.59
N ILE A 108 -6.44 2.36 -4.97
CA ILE A 108 -7.71 2.44 -4.25
C ILE A 108 -8.67 3.33 -5.02
N HIS A 109 -9.91 2.88 -5.09
CA HIS A 109 -11.04 3.65 -5.58
C HIS A 109 -12.03 3.90 -4.44
N VAL A 110 -12.51 5.12 -4.33
CA VAL A 110 -13.47 5.52 -3.30
C VAL A 110 -14.65 6.25 -3.91
N LEU A 111 -15.83 5.89 -3.43
CA LEU A 111 -17.08 6.58 -3.69
C LEU A 111 -17.64 7.07 -2.36
N VAL A 112 -17.98 8.35 -2.27
CA VAL A 112 -18.54 8.98 -1.08
C VAL A 112 -19.85 9.67 -1.46
N ASN A 113 -20.96 9.21 -0.90
CA ASN A 113 -22.22 9.94 -0.94
C ASN A 113 -22.34 10.78 0.34
N TYR A 114 -22.46 12.09 0.16
CA TYR A 114 -22.65 13.03 1.26
C TYR A 114 -23.74 14.05 0.91
N HIS A 115 -24.82 14.07 1.69
CA HIS A 115 -26.02 14.91 1.45
C HIS A 115 -26.58 14.77 0.03
N GLY A 116 -26.67 13.53 -0.48
CA GLY A 116 -27.26 13.25 -1.79
C GLY A 116 -26.38 13.63 -2.99
N LYS A 117 -25.11 13.97 -2.75
CA LYS A 117 -24.11 14.19 -3.80
C LYS A 117 -23.05 13.11 -3.75
N ASP A 118 -22.73 12.57 -4.92
CA ASP A 118 -21.67 11.57 -5.09
C ASP A 118 -20.35 12.25 -5.42
N TYR A 119 -19.31 11.80 -4.74
CA TYR A 119 -17.92 12.18 -4.96
C TYR A 119 -17.10 10.92 -5.18
N GLU A 120 -16.34 10.90 -6.26
CA GLU A 120 -15.54 9.75 -6.64
C GLU A 120 -14.08 10.16 -6.76
N ASN A 121 -13.18 9.29 -6.30
CA ASN A 121 -11.75 9.46 -6.55
C ASN A 121 -11.06 8.10 -6.68
N GLN A 122 -10.02 8.05 -7.51
CA GLN A 122 -9.12 6.91 -7.62
C GLN A 122 -7.69 7.42 -7.45
N PHE A 123 -6.93 6.77 -6.59
CA PHE A 123 -5.55 7.16 -6.33
C PHE A 123 -4.65 5.93 -6.21
N GLU A 124 -3.42 6.09 -6.71
CA GLU A 124 -2.34 5.13 -6.56
C GLU A 124 -1.44 5.54 -5.39
N ILE A 125 -1.04 4.55 -4.59
CA ILE A 125 -0.19 4.72 -3.43
C ILE A 125 1.06 3.90 -3.63
N ILE A 126 2.21 4.51 -3.35
CA ILE A 126 3.51 3.86 -3.44
C ILE A 126 4.20 3.94 -2.06
N ALA A 127 4.65 2.79 -1.58
CA ALA A 127 5.58 2.68 -0.47
C ALA A 127 6.85 2.00 -0.98
N SER A 128 8.00 2.66 -0.84
CA SER A 128 9.28 2.19 -1.36
C SER A 128 10.33 2.12 -0.27
N ASP A 129 11.24 1.16 -0.36
CA ASP A 129 12.43 1.06 0.49
C ASP A 129 13.59 0.40 -0.28
N TYR A 130 14.82 0.67 0.15
CA TYR A 130 16.05 0.19 -0.47
C TYR A 130 16.55 -1.07 0.22
N ASN A 131 17.10 -2.01 -0.54
CA ASN A 131 17.79 -3.18 0.00
C ASN A 131 19.10 -3.44 -0.73
N GLU A 132 20.10 -3.88 0.03
CA GLU A 132 21.42 -4.23 -0.47
C GLU A 132 21.86 -5.56 0.13
N SER A 133 22.30 -6.46 -0.75
CA SER A 133 22.93 -7.72 -0.38
C SER A 133 24.42 -7.63 -0.66
N GLN A 134 25.25 -8.06 0.29
CA GLN A 134 26.70 -8.11 0.14
C GLN A 134 27.22 -9.52 0.38
N GLN A 135 28.15 -9.96 -0.46
CA GLN A 135 28.84 -11.24 -0.27
C GLN A 135 30.04 -11.02 0.66
N MET A 136 30.01 -11.67 1.82
CA MET A 136 31.10 -11.64 2.80
C MET A 136 31.84 -12.98 2.84
N LYS A 137 33.12 -12.92 3.19
CA LYS A 137 33.97 -14.10 3.38
C LYS A 137 34.41 -14.20 4.84
N SER A 138 34.19 -15.35 5.46
CA SER A 138 34.77 -15.70 6.76
C SER A 138 35.49 -17.03 6.64
N GLY A 139 36.82 -17.02 6.77
CA GLY A 139 37.66 -18.18 6.45
C GLY A 139 37.51 -18.62 4.98
N ASN A 140 37.17 -19.90 4.76
CA ASN A 140 36.89 -20.45 3.43
C ASN A 140 35.40 -20.42 3.03
N ASN A 141 34.53 -19.88 3.88
CA ASN A 141 33.09 -19.86 3.63
C ASN A 141 32.64 -18.50 3.09
N TYR A 142 31.82 -18.52 2.05
CA TYR A 142 31.14 -17.34 1.52
C TYR A 142 29.69 -17.34 2.02
N TYR A 143 29.20 -16.18 2.46
CA TYR A 143 27.81 -15.99 2.86
C TYR A 143 27.29 -14.64 2.39
N VAL A 144 25.97 -14.54 2.16
CA VAL A 144 25.30 -13.31 1.75
C VAL A 144 24.67 -12.65 2.96
N VAL A 145 24.99 -11.39 3.19
CA VAL A 145 24.37 -10.55 4.22
C VAL A 145 23.48 -9.54 3.52
N ASN A 146 22.21 -9.51 3.90
CA ASN A 146 21.30 -8.45 3.49
C ASN A 146 21.25 -7.37 4.57
N GLN A 147 21.21 -6.10 4.18
CA GLN A 147 21.02 -4.99 5.12
C GLN A 147 19.69 -5.12 5.87
N ASN A 148 18.64 -5.54 5.18
CA ASN A 148 17.31 -5.80 5.75
C ASN A 148 16.82 -7.19 5.34
N ASN A 149 16.08 -7.88 6.22
CA ASN A 149 15.40 -9.13 5.86
C ASN A 149 14.39 -8.85 4.72
N PRO A 150 14.58 -9.40 3.51
CA PRO A 150 13.79 -9.02 2.35
C PRO A 150 12.29 -9.35 2.50
N THR A 151 11.96 -10.46 3.16
CA THR A 151 10.57 -10.87 3.40
C THR A 151 9.88 -9.91 4.36
N GLN A 152 10.53 -9.55 5.47
CA GLN A 152 9.97 -8.59 6.42
C GLN A 152 9.84 -7.19 5.81
N GLN A 153 10.81 -6.76 4.99
CA GLN A 153 10.74 -5.50 4.26
C GLN A 153 9.52 -5.46 3.35
N LYS A 154 9.33 -6.48 2.50
CA LYS A 154 8.17 -6.59 1.59
C LYS A 154 6.85 -6.53 2.36
N ALA A 155 6.72 -7.27 3.46
CA ALA A 155 5.53 -7.24 4.31
C ALA A 155 5.26 -5.85 4.90
N LYS A 156 6.28 -5.17 5.43
CA LYS A 156 6.17 -3.81 5.97
C LYS A 156 5.79 -2.79 4.89
N LEU A 157 6.32 -2.93 3.68
CA LEU A 157 6.00 -2.06 2.55
C LEU A 157 4.52 -2.19 2.15
N LEU A 158 4.02 -3.42 2.06
CA LEU A 158 2.61 -3.68 1.74
C LEU A 158 1.67 -3.08 2.81
N GLU A 159 1.97 -3.32 4.09
CA GLU A 159 1.21 -2.73 5.18
C GLU A 159 1.31 -1.19 5.19
N SER A 160 2.50 -0.63 4.96
CA SER A 160 2.72 0.81 4.88
C SER A 160 1.93 1.43 3.72
N CYS A 161 1.87 0.75 2.58
CA CYS A 161 1.12 1.19 1.41
C CYS A 161 -0.38 1.31 1.73
N LEU A 162 -0.97 0.30 2.38
CA LEU A 162 -2.37 0.34 2.82
C LEU A 162 -2.61 1.40 3.91
N ASN A 163 -1.66 1.63 4.82
CA ASN A 163 -1.78 2.72 5.79
C ASN A 163 -1.72 4.10 5.12
N LYS A 164 -0.84 4.28 4.12
CA LYS A 164 -0.74 5.53 3.34
C LYS A 164 -2.00 5.79 2.53
N SER A 165 -2.75 4.76 2.11
CA SER A 165 -4.02 4.97 1.40
C SER A 165 -5.08 5.66 2.25
N ILE A 166 -5.07 5.44 3.57
CA ILE A 166 -5.95 6.17 4.49
C ILE A 166 -5.65 7.67 4.46
N ILE A 167 -4.38 8.06 4.40
CA ILE A 167 -3.98 9.48 4.37
C ILE A 167 -4.51 10.16 3.10
N GLN A 168 -4.39 9.49 1.95
CA GLN A 168 -4.93 10.01 0.69
C GLN A 168 -6.45 10.11 0.72
N PHE A 169 -7.13 9.11 1.32
CA PHE A 169 -8.56 9.17 1.55
C PHE A 169 -8.96 10.33 2.48
N GLU A 170 -8.22 10.59 3.55
CA GLU A 170 -8.50 11.71 4.46
C GLU A 170 -8.42 13.06 3.74
N ASN A 171 -7.42 13.23 2.87
CA ASN A 171 -7.28 14.43 2.06
C ASN A 171 -8.46 14.62 1.11
N PHE A 172 -8.88 13.55 0.44
CA PHE A 172 -10.08 13.56 -0.41
C PHE A 172 -11.34 13.91 0.40
N LEU A 173 -11.55 13.27 1.55
CA LEU A 173 -12.72 13.52 2.38
C LEU A 173 -12.77 14.96 2.91
N ARG A 174 -11.63 15.56 3.23
CA ARG A 174 -11.55 16.99 3.58
C ARG A 174 -12.04 17.87 2.42
N SER A 175 -11.62 17.57 1.19
CA SER A 175 -12.07 18.29 0.00
C SER A 175 -13.58 18.16 -0.22
N VAL A 176 -14.13 16.95 -0.06
CA VAL A 176 -15.59 16.72 -0.15
C VAL A 176 -16.37 17.57 0.85
N MET A 177 -15.93 17.62 2.11
CA MET A 177 -16.61 18.39 3.15
C MET A 177 -16.50 19.90 2.93
N LEU A 178 -15.35 20.39 2.45
CA LEU A 178 -15.17 21.81 2.12
C LEU A 178 -16.07 22.22 0.95
N ALA A 179 -16.09 21.42 -0.12
CA ALA A 179 -16.93 21.67 -1.30
C ALA A 179 -18.44 21.64 -0.98
N HIS A 180 -18.84 20.95 0.09
CA HIS A 180 -20.21 20.99 0.58
C HIS A 180 -20.52 22.29 1.34
N LYS A 181 -19.65 22.70 2.27
CA LYS A 181 -19.83 23.94 3.06
C LYS A 181 -19.89 25.22 2.23
N GLU A 182 -19.22 25.27 1.09
CA GLU A 182 -19.28 26.43 0.18
C GLU A 182 -20.59 26.52 -0.62
N LYS A 183 -21.45 25.48 -0.57
CA LYS A 183 -22.72 25.42 -1.29
C LYS A 183 -23.95 25.64 -0.39
N GLU A 184 -23.75 25.71 0.93
CA GLU A 184 -24.74 26.16 1.92
C GLU A 184 -24.66 27.68 2.11
#